data_AF-A0A7X9XAN2-F1
#
_entry.id   AF-A0A7X9XAN2-F1
#
_cell.length_a   1.000
_cell.length_b   1.000
_cell.length_c   1.000
_cell.angle_alpha   90.00
_cell.angle_beta   90.00
_cell.angle_gamma   90.00
#
_symmetry.space_group_name_H-M   'P 1'
#
loop_
_entity.id
_entity.type
_entity.pdbx_description
1 polymer ?
#
loop_
_entity_poly.entity_id
_entity_poly.type
_entity_poly.pdbx_seq_one_letter_code
_entity_poly.pdbx_strand_id
1 'polypeptide(L)'
;MNKLVVSVFDNQSKAFEGLSAIKELNNNGDITLYAATVISKNDEGEITVNEKSDQGPIGTGVGMLTGAFIGMFGGPVGMVAGAMAGSVGGLIYDFDKAGVDTSFIEEVSDALDKGKTAVIADIEEGWNAPLDTKMQELDGMLFRRNRAEIEEEQFNREAEAIQAELDELEHELKDASEESKESIKQQIDNVKKKAVVLEDVINQKIIDLKIETEAKSSELQQQLEKASEKKQKKINKRKEDLELKFNKSLKKLSEASNKLTEHIS
;
A
#
# COMPACT_ATOMS: atom_id res chain seq x y z
N MET A 1 3.20 6.14 -13.83
CA MET A 1 3.57 5.64 -12.50
C MET A 1 2.31 5.37 -11.68
N ASN A 2 2.29 4.25 -10.96
CA ASN A 2 1.21 3.90 -10.03
C ASN A 2 1.11 4.87 -8.85
N LYS A 3 -0.13 5.30 -8.53
CA LYS A 3 -0.43 6.30 -7.51
C LYS A 3 -1.75 5.97 -6.83
N LEU A 4 -1.81 6.28 -5.53
CA LEU A 4 -3.07 6.50 -4.84
C LEU A 4 -3.45 7.97 -5.03
N VAL A 5 -4.70 8.21 -5.43
CA VAL A 5 -5.26 9.54 -5.58
C VAL A 5 -6.49 9.68 -4.72
N VAL A 6 -6.68 10.85 -4.13
CA VAL A 6 -7.91 11.21 -3.43
C VAL A 6 -8.42 12.51 -4.00
N SER A 7 -9.65 12.53 -4.49
CA SER A 7 -10.33 13.74 -4.92
C SER A 7 -11.47 14.06 -3.98
N VAL A 8 -11.41 15.19 -3.28
CA VAL A 8 -12.44 15.64 -2.34
C VAL A 8 -13.40 16.62 -3.03
N PHE A 9 -14.69 16.43 -2.82
CA PHE A 9 -15.77 17.21 -3.41
C PHE A 9 -16.75 17.68 -2.34
N ASP A 10 -17.46 18.77 -2.64
CA ASP A 10 -18.40 19.40 -1.70
C ASP A 10 -19.61 18.53 -1.36
N ASN A 11 -19.96 17.56 -2.21
CA ASN A 11 -21.08 16.66 -1.95
C ASN A 11 -20.93 15.35 -2.71
N GLN A 12 -21.82 14.41 -2.37
CA GLN A 12 -21.85 13.07 -2.95
C GLN A 12 -22.06 13.11 -4.48
N SER A 13 -22.97 13.93 -5.01
CA SER A 13 -23.22 14.00 -6.46
C SER A 13 -21.94 14.31 -7.24
N LYS A 14 -21.19 15.31 -6.78
CA LYS A 14 -19.91 15.70 -7.39
C LYS A 14 -18.85 14.61 -7.29
N ALA A 15 -18.80 13.87 -6.19
CA ALA A 15 -17.89 12.73 -6.07
C ALA A 15 -18.22 11.60 -7.05
N PHE A 16 -19.50 11.29 -7.27
CA PHE A 16 -19.89 10.28 -8.27
C PHE A 16 -19.62 10.78 -9.71
N GLU A 17 -19.82 12.06 -10.01
CA GLU A 17 -19.36 12.67 -11.28
C GLU A 17 -17.84 12.52 -11.46
N GLY A 18 -17.07 12.75 -10.40
CA GLY A 18 -15.62 12.56 -10.38
C GLY A 18 -15.20 11.11 -10.64
N LEU A 19 -15.85 10.14 -9.97
CA LEU A 19 -15.61 8.72 -10.21
C LEU A 19 -15.94 8.32 -11.66
N SER A 20 -17.06 8.82 -12.21
CA SER A 20 -17.41 8.61 -13.61
C SER A 20 -16.34 9.17 -14.56
N ALA A 21 -15.81 10.36 -14.29
CA ALA A 21 -14.73 10.95 -15.08
C ALA A 21 -13.43 10.10 -15.02
N ILE A 22 -13.08 9.55 -13.85
CA ILE A 22 -11.94 8.63 -13.70
C ILE A 22 -12.17 7.36 -14.52
N LYS A 23 -13.36 6.75 -14.44
CA LYS A 23 -13.74 5.57 -15.24
C LYS A 23 -13.68 5.88 -16.75
N GLU A 24 -14.08 7.07 -17.17
CA GLU A 24 -13.96 7.51 -18.56
C GLU A 24 -12.50 7.65 -19.01
N LEU A 25 -11.63 8.25 -18.20
CA LEU A 25 -10.20 8.33 -18.47
C LEU A 25 -9.54 6.94 -18.58
N ASN A 26 -10.01 5.98 -17.78
CA ASN A 26 -9.60 4.57 -17.91
C ASN A 26 -10.05 4.00 -19.26
N ASN A 27 -11.33 4.13 -19.62
CA ASN A 27 -11.85 3.64 -20.90
C ASN A 27 -11.12 4.26 -22.10
N ASN A 28 -10.73 5.53 -21.99
CA ASN A 28 -9.98 6.26 -23.01
C ASN A 28 -8.48 5.92 -23.05
N GLY A 29 -7.99 5.11 -22.11
CA GLY A 29 -6.58 4.73 -21.98
C GLY A 29 -5.66 5.86 -21.52
N ASP A 30 -6.21 6.97 -21.00
CA ASP A 30 -5.41 8.09 -20.50
C ASP A 30 -4.80 7.81 -19.13
N ILE A 31 -5.51 7.02 -18.32
CA ILE A 31 -5.01 6.37 -17.11
C ILE A 31 -5.35 4.87 -17.16
N THR A 32 -4.88 4.09 -16.21
CA THR A 32 -5.45 2.77 -15.89
C THR A 32 -6.00 2.87 -14.47
N LEU A 33 -7.27 2.51 -14.28
CA LEU A 33 -7.92 2.46 -12.97
C LEU A 33 -7.87 1.04 -12.45
N TYR A 34 -7.28 0.82 -11.28
CA TYR A 34 -7.13 -0.50 -10.68
C TYR A 34 -8.21 -0.79 -9.63
N ALA A 35 -8.53 0.22 -8.82
CA ALA A 35 -9.59 0.15 -7.84
C ALA A 35 -10.05 1.55 -7.46
N ALA A 36 -11.29 1.68 -6.97
CA ALA A 36 -11.78 2.94 -6.44
C ALA A 36 -12.82 2.71 -5.32
N THR A 37 -12.92 3.68 -4.41
CA THR A 37 -14.02 3.77 -3.47
C THR A 37 -14.50 5.21 -3.35
N VAL A 38 -15.75 5.38 -2.93
CA VAL A 38 -16.31 6.68 -2.57
C VAL A 38 -16.62 6.68 -1.08
N ILE A 39 -16.06 7.64 -0.35
CA ILE A 39 -16.34 7.84 1.07
C ILE A 39 -16.96 9.20 1.33
N SER A 40 -17.87 9.30 2.28
CA SER A 40 -18.44 10.58 2.73
C SER A 40 -18.20 10.76 4.22
N LYS A 41 -18.07 12.03 4.64
CA LYS A 41 -18.02 12.40 6.05
C LYS A 41 -19.33 13.05 6.44
N ASN A 42 -20.05 12.47 7.38
CA ASN A 42 -21.33 13.03 7.83
C ASN A 42 -21.12 14.23 8.79
N ASP A 43 -22.21 14.88 9.19
CA ASP A 43 -22.18 16.04 10.11
C ASP A 43 -21.69 15.68 11.53
N GLU A 44 -21.70 14.40 11.89
CA GLU A 44 -21.17 13.88 13.14
C GLU A 44 -19.65 13.64 13.06
N GLY A 45 -19.08 13.70 11.84
CA GLY A 45 -17.66 13.49 11.57
C GLY A 45 -17.29 12.05 11.23
N GLU A 46 -18.27 11.16 11.10
CA GLU A 46 -18.06 9.74 10.78
C GLU A 46 -17.89 9.51 9.28
N ILE A 47 -17.04 8.55 8.93
CA ILE A 47 -16.78 8.14 7.54
C ILE A 47 -17.70 6.98 7.14
N THR A 48 -18.44 7.15 6.05
CA THR A 48 -19.27 6.10 5.43
C THR A 48 -18.72 5.73 4.05
N VAL A 49 -18.73 4.45 3.71
CA VAL A 49 -18.36 3.96 2.37
C VAL A 49 -19.62 3.87 1.50
N ASN A 50 -19.66 4.64 0.41
CA ASN A 50 -20.82 4.77 -0.47
C ASN A 50 -20.74 3.87 -1.72
N GLU A 51 -19.54 3.64 -2.25
CA GLU A 51 -19.29 2.71 -3.38
C GLU A 51 -17.94 2.04 -3.21
N LYS A 52 -17.86 0.75 -3.57
CA LYS A 52 -16.60 0.01 -3.72
C LYS A 52 -16.53 -0.55 -5.14
N SER A 53 -15.58 -0.08 -5.93
CA SER A 53 -15.19 -0.70 -7.20
C SER A 53 -14.04 -1.66 -6.91
N ASP A 54 -14.20 -2.89 -7.39
CA ASP A 54 -13.20 -3.96 -7.40
C ASP A 54 -12.76 -4.45 -6.01
N GLN A 55 -13.37 -5.55 -5.58
CA GLN A 55 -13.00 -6.28 -4.37
C GLN A 55 -12.05 -7.41 -4.76
N GLY A 56 -10.79 -7.28 -4.36
CA GLY A 56 -9.75 -8.26 -4.63
C GLY A 56 -8.36 -7.70 -4.35
N PRO A 57 -7.29 -8.47 -4.64
CA PRO A 57 -5.90 -8.07 -4.40
C PRO A 57 -5.51 -6.74 -5.04
N ILE A 58 -6.16 -6.38 -6.15
CA ILE A 58 -5.98 -5.12 -6.88
C ILE A 58 -6.47 -3.89 -6.11
N GLY A 59 -7.41 -4.08 -5.17
CA GLY A 59 -8.03 -3.03 -4.37
C GLY A 59 -7.41 -2.84 -2.99
N THR A 60 -6.37 -3.61 -2.63
CA THR A 60 -5.75 -3.58 -1.31
C THR A 60 -5.29 -2.17 -0.92
N GLY A 61 -4.64 -1.43 -1.82
CA GLY A 61 -4.19 -0.06 -1.55
C GLY A 61 -5.34 0.91 -1.23
N VAL A 62 -6.43 0.82 -2.00
CA VAL A 62 -7.65 1.62 -1.76
C VAL A 62 -8.30 1.21 -0.44
N GLY A 63 -8.39 -0.09 -0.15
CA GLY A 63 -8.96 -0.62 1.08
C GLY A 63 -8.19 -0.19 2.33
N MET A 64 -6.85 -0.24 2.29
CA MET A 64 -5.97 0.23 3.36
C MET A 64 -6.18 1.72 3.65
N LEU A 65 -6.13 2.56 2.62
CA LEU A 65 -6.32 4.00 2.77
C LEU A 65 -7.74 4.34 3.28
N THR A 66 -8.75 3.63 2.80
CA THR A 66 -10.14 3.76 3.27
C THR A 66 -10.26 3.38 4.75
N GLY A 67 -9.67 2.24 5.14
CA GLY A 67 -9.64 1.78 6.52
C GLY A 67 -8.91 2.75 7.44
N ALA A 68 -7.84 3.38 6.96
CA ALA A 68 -7.11 4.39 7.71
C ALA A 68 -7.96 5.65 7.96
N PHE A 69 -8.72 6.14 6.96
CA PHE A 69 -9.68 7.23 7.17
C PHE A 69 -10.76 6.85 8.18
N ILE A 70 -11.36 5.66 8.06
CA ILE A 70 -12.34 5.18 9.03
C ILE A 70 -11.73 5.10 10.44
N GLY A 71 -10.50 4.61 10.56
CA GLY A 71 -9.80 4.48 11.84
C GLY A 71 -9.48 5.81 12.49
N MET A 72 -9.06 6.81 11.71
CA MET A 72 -8.76 8.16 12.18
C MET A 72 -10.01 8.87 12.73
N PHE A 73 -11.15 8.72 12.07
CA PHE A 73 -12.39 9.42 12.44
C PHE A 73 -13.35 8.61 13.33
N GLY A 74 -13.17 7.28 13.43
CA GLY A 74 -13.98 6.39 14.25
C GLY A 74 -13.60 6.32 15.74
N GLY A 75 -12.67 7.18 16.19
CA GLY A 75 -12.17 7.20 17.57
C GLY A 75 -11.29 5.99 17.95
N PRO A 76 -10.94 5.79 19.24
CA PRO A 76 -10.02 4.75 19.69
C PRO A 76 -10.42 3.32 19.29
N VAL A 77 -11.72 3.07 19.12
CA VAL A 77 -12.26 1.78 18.67
C VAL A 77 -12.09 1.59 17.16
N GLY A 78 -12.22 2.67 16.37
CA GLY A 78 -11.99 2.66 14.93
C GLY A 78 -10.53 2.41 14.55
N MET A 79 -9.56 2.94 15.31
CA MET A 79 -8.13 2.69 15.08
C MET A 79 -7.77 1.20 15.11
N VAL A 80 -8.36 0.43 16.03
CA VAL A 80 -8.09 -1.02 16.17
C VAL A 80 -8.61 -1.80 14.96
N ALA A 81 -9.78 -1.42 14.43
CA ALA A 81 -10.36 -2.07 13.25
C ALA A 81 -9.63 -1.68 11.95
N GLY A 82 -9.23 -0.41 11.80
CA GLY A 82 -8.42 0.08 10.68
C GLY A 82 -7.02 -0.56 10.63
N ALA A 83 -6.39 -0.74 11.79
CA ALA A 83 -5.13 -1.47 11.93
C ALA A 83 -5.29 -2.94 11.50
N MET A 84 -6.31 -3.66 11.95
CA MET A 84 -6.49 -5.07 11.54
C MET A 84 -6.82 -5.26 10.07
N ALA A 85 -7.50 -4.30 9.42
CA ALA A 85 -7.75 -4.32 7.98
C ALA A 85 -6.51 -3.93 7.15
N GLY A 86 -5.55 -3.20 7.73
CA GLY A 86 -4.34 -2.69 7.07
C GLY A 86 -3.03 -3.41 7.42
N SER A 87 -2.98 -4.16 8.51
CA SER A 87 -1.80 -4.92 8.95
C SER A 87 -2.19 -6.36 9.26
N VAL A 88 -1.89 -7.28 8.35
CA VAL A 88 -1.77 -8.70 8.71
C VAL A 88 -0.44 -8.81 9.47
N GLY A 89 -0.50 -8.67 10.79
CA GLY A 89 0.69 -8.74 11.64
C GLY A 89 0.56 -7.84 12.84
N GLY A 90 -0.17 -8.30 13.85
CA GLY A 90 -0.23 -7.67 15.16
C GLY A 90 1.14 -7.66 15.84
N LEU A 91 1.97 -6.67 15.49
CA LEU A 91 2.96 -6.09 16.36
C LEU A 91 2.82 -4.58 16.18
N ILE A 92 2.67 -3.90 17.30
CA ILE A 92 2.59 -2.44 17.42
C ILE A 92 3.92 -1.88 16.90
N TYR A 93 4.02 -1.68 15.58
CA TYR A 93 5.08 -0.92 14.96
C TYR A 93 4.42 0.30 14.36
N ASP A 94 4.92 1.46 14.77
CA ASP A 94 4.41 2.81 14.47
C ASP A 94 3.56 2.91 13.20
N PHE A 95 2.40 3.53 13.36
CA PHE A 95 1.41 3.85 12.32
C PHE A 95 1.99 4.61 11.10
N ASP A 96 3.28 4.94 11.08
CA ASP A 96 4.02 5.55 9.97
C ASP A 96 4.30 4.60 8.78
N LYS A 97 3.84 3.34 8.81
CA LYS A 97 4.40 2.26 7.97
C LYS A 97 3.44 1.57 6.98
N ALA A 98 2.25 2.11 6.73
CA ALA A 98 1.30 1.55 5.76
C ALA A 98 1.52 1.98 4.29
N GLY A 99 2.69 2.54 3.96
CA GLY A 99 2.97 3.11 2.62
C GLY A 99 2.17 4.38 2.28
N VAL A 100 1.29 4.81 3.19
CA VAL A 100 0.63 6.11 3.22
C VAL A 100 1.24 6.89 4.39
N ASP A 101 1.98 7.93 4.06
CA ASP A 101 2.51 8.89 5.01
C ASP A 101 1.35 9.43 5.87
N THR A 102 1.51 9.44 7.20
CA THR A 102 0.51 10.02 8.11
C THR A 102 0.15 11.44 7.69
N SER A 103 1.13 12.20 7.16
CA SER A 103 0.92 13.52 6.57
C SER A 103 -0.04 13.56 5.37
N PHE A 104 -0.07 12.53 4.52
CA PHE A 104 -1.01 12.46 3.39
C PHE A 104 -2.44 12.22 3.88
N ILE A 105 -2.60 11.37 4.89
CA ILE A 105 -3.91 11.11 5.49
C ILE A 105 -4.42 12.37 6.19
N GLU A 106 -3.56 13.07 6.93
CA GLU A 106 -3.87 14.34 7.58
C GLU A 106 -4.26 15.42 6.56
N GLU A 107 -3.48 15.60 5.49
CA GLU A 107 -3.76 16.59 4.44
C GLU A 107 -5.14 16.37 3.79
N VAL A 108 -5.46 15.11 3.45
CA VAL A 108 -6.77 14.76 2.90
C VAL A 108 -7.88 14.92 3.94
N SER A 109 -7.60 14.58 5.20
CA SER A 109 -8.53 14.67 6.32
C SER A 109 -8.95 16.10 6.63
N ASP A 110 -8.02 17.05 6.51
CA ASP A 110 -8.29 18.49 6.65
C ASP A 110 -9.17 19.01 5.51
N ALA A 111 -9.03 18.45 4.31
CA ALA A 111 -9.88 18.80 3.17
C ALA A 111 -11.26 18.12 3.20
N LEU A 112 -11.35 16.91 3.73
CA LEU A 112 -12.59 16.14 3.88
C LEU A 112 -13.35 16.59 5.14
N ASP A 113 -13.92 17.79 5.05
CA ASP A 113 -14.79 18.36 6.08
C ASP A 113 -16.18 17.69 6.10
N LYS A 114 -16.97 17.96 7.14
CA LYS A 114 -18.34 17.47 7.30
C LYS A 114 -19.21 17.82 6.09
N GLY A 115 -20.00 16.85 5.63
CA GLY A 115 -20.84 16.95 4.44
C GLY A 115 -20.12 16.71 3.12
N LYS A 116 -18.77 16.68 3.10
CA LYS A 116 -17.97 16.42 1.90
C LYS A 116 -17.84 14.94 1.59
N THR A 117 -17.48 14.65 0.35
CA THR A 117 -17.32 13.28 -0.16
C THR A 117 -16.03 13.18 -0.97
N ALA A 118 -15.27 12.10 -0.78
CA ALA A 118 -14.03 11.84 -1.48
C ALA A 118 -14.12 10.59 -2.37
N VAL A 119 -13.47 10.65 -3.52
CA VAL A 119 -13.15 9.48 -4.34
C VAL A 119 -11.70 9.10 -4.07
N ILE A 120 -11.47 7.88 -3.62
CA ILE A 120 -10.14 7.29 -3.46
C ILE A 120 -9.94 6.33 -4.62
N ALA A 121 -8.83 6.43 -5.34
CA ALA A 121 -8.53 5.53 -6.44
C ALA A 121 -7.06 5.11 -6.50
N ASP A 122 -6.81 3.85 -6.84
CA ASP A 122 -5.50 3.35 -7.26
C ASP A 122 -5.43 3.41 -8.79
N ILE A 123 -4.51 4.22 -9.31
CA ILE A 123 -4.38 4.48 -10.75
C ILE A 123 -2.94 4.34 -11.24
N GLU A 124 -2.79 4.12 -12.54
CA GLU A 124 -1.53 4.26 -13.27
C GLU A 124 -1.68 5.36 -14.32
N GLU A 125 -0.94 6.45 -14.18
CA GLU A 125 -0.95 7.57 -15.12
C GLU A 125 0.45 7.90 -15.63
N GLY A 126 0.58 8.14 -16.94
CA GLY A 126 1.85 8.57 -17.56
C GLY A 126 2.07 10.08 -17.55
N TRP A 127 1.01 10.84 -17.26
CA TRP A 127 0.96 12.31 -17.23
C TRP A 127 -0.25 12.73 -16.39
N ASN A 128 -0.15 13.81 -15.63
CA ASN A 128 -1.19 14.16 -14.64
C ASN A 128 -2.34 14.99 -15.25
N ALA A 129 -2.08 15.69 -16.35
CA ALA A 129 -2.95 16.73 -16.90
C ALA A 129 -4.41 16.28 -17.16
N PRO A 130 -4.71 15.09 -17.71
CA PRO A 130 -6.10 14.71 -17.97
C PRO A 130 -6.93 14.57 -16.69
N LEU A 131 -6.34 13.95 -15.66
CA LEU A 131 -7.02 13.78 -14.38
C LEU A 131 -7.13 15.13 -13.66
N ASP A 132 -6.08 15.94 -13.67
CA ASP A 132 -6.10 17.30 -13.09
C ASP A 132 -7.24 18.14 -13.68
N THR A 133 -7.31 18.17 -15.01
CA THR A 133 -8.32 18.95 -15.73
C THR A 133 -9.72 18.48 -15.35
N LYS A 134 -9.96 17.16 -15.32
CA LYS A 134 -11.28 16.61 -15.00
C LYS A 134 -11.71 16.85 -13.57
N MET A 135 -10.81 16.71 -12.60
CA MET A 135 -11.15 16.99 -11.20
C MET A 135 -11.36 18.49 -10.99
N GLN A 136 -10.56 19.35 -11.63
CA GLN A 136 -10.73 20.81 -11.57
C GLN A 136 -12.05 21.28 -12.19
N GLU A 137 -12.47 20.72 -13.33
CA GLU A 137 -13.78 21.00 -13.96
C GLU A 137 -14.98 20.68 -13.04
N LEU A 138 -14.76 19.83 -12.03
CA LEU A 138 -15.76 19.38 -11.07
C LEU A 138 -15.57 20.01 -9.68
N ASP A 139 -14.73 21.04 -9.58
CA ASP A 139 -14.37 21.71 -8.31
C ASP A 139 -13.78 20.74 -7.26
N GLY A 140 -13.13 19.66 -7.72
CA GLY A 140 -12.51 18.65 -6.89
C GLY A 140 -11.10 19.04 -6.43
N MET A 141 -10.82 18.84 -5.14
CA MET A 141 -9.48 18.97 -4.56
C MET A 141 -8.73 17.66 -4.71
N LEU A 142 -7.71 17.63 -5.57
CA LEU A 142 -7.01 16.39 -5.94
C LEU A 142 -5.66 16.24 -5.24
N PHE A 143 -5.56 15.22 -4.41
CA PHE A 143 -4.36 14.78 -3.71
C PHE A 143 -3.77 13.55 -4.40
N ARG A 144 -2.44 13.45 -4.45
CA ARG A 144 -1.75 12.30 -5.04
C ARG A 144 -0.59 11.84 -4.17
N ARG A 145 -0.47 10.52 -4.02
CA ARG A 145 0.69 9.88 -3.43
C ARG A 145 1.21 8.79 -4.35
N ASN A 146 2.51 8.79 -4.61
CA ASN A 146 3.15 7.63 -5.23
C ASN A 146 3.05 6.47 -4.25
N ARG A 147 2.67 5.28 -4.72
CA ARG A 147 2.70 4.09 -3.88
C ARG A 147 4.14 3.82 -3.47
N ALA A 148 4.43 3.94 -2.18
CA ALA A 148 5.80 4.05 -1.69
C ALA A 148 6.58 2.73 -1.82
N GLU A 149 7.86 2.82 -2.21
CA GLU A 149 8.85 1.73 -2.14
C GLU A 149 9.46 1.58 -0.72
N ILE A 150 8.97 2.37 0.26
CA ILE A 150 9.61 2.61 1.57
C ILE A 150 9.61 1.35 2.46
N GLU A 151 8.61 0.48 2.31
CA GLU A 151 8.47 -0.73 3.13
C GLU A 151 9.60 -1.74 2.90
N GLU A 152 10.10 -1.87 1.67
CA GLU A 152 11.10 -2.89 1.29
C GLU A 152 12.49 -2.62 1.86
N GLU A 153 12.86 -1.33 1.95
CA GLU A 153 14.13 -0.94 2.56
C GLU A 153 14.11 -1.15 4.07
N GLN A 154 12.96 -0.99 4.71
CA GLN A 154 12.82 -1.28 6.13
C GLN A 154 12.99 -2.78 6.40
N PHE A 155 12.34 -3.65 5.62
CA PHE A 155 12.53 -5.10 5.78
C PHE A 155 14.00 -5.50 5.63
N ASN A 156 14.72 -4.90 4.68
CA ASN A 156 16.15 -5.14 4.54
C ASN A 156 16.95 -4.68 5.76
N ARG A 157 16.68 -3.47 6.28
CA ARG A 157 17.36 -2.95 7.48
C ARG A 157 17.08 -3.79 8.72
N GLU A 158 15.83 -4.23 8.90
CA GLU A 158 15.44 -5.05 10.05
C GLU A 158 16.02 -6.46 9.95
N ALA A 159 16.05 -7.04 8.75
CA ALA A 159 16.72 -8.32 8.50
C ALA A 159 18.24 -8.23 8.76
N GLU A 160 18.90 -7.16 8.31
CA GLU A 160 20.33 -6.91 8.59
C GLU A 160 20.61 -6.74 10.08
N ALA A 161 19.74 -6.03 10.81
CA ALA A 161 19.89 -5.87 12.25
C ALA A 161 19.75 -7.19 13.01
N ILE A 162 18.75 -8.01 12.65
CA ILE A 162 18.55 -9.35 13.24
C ILE A 162 19.74 -10.26 12.92
N GLN A 163 20.23 -10.24 11.68
CA GLN A 163 21.39 -11.02 11.26
C GLN A 163 22.64 -10.64 12.08
N ALA A 164 22.92 -9.34 12.21
CA ALA A 164 24.06 -8.86 12.99
C ALA A 164 23.94 -9.22 14.47
N GLU A 165 22.74 -9.14 15.07
CA GLU A 165 22.50 -9.54 16.46
C GLU A 165 22.72 -11.05 16.66
N LEU A 166 22.31 -11.89 15.71
CA LEU A 166 22.56 -13.34 15.77
C LEU A 166 24.04 -13.66 15.62
N ASP A 167 24.73 -13.04 14.68
CA ASP A 167 26.18 -13.25 14.48
C ASP A 167 26.98 -12.86 15.73
N GLU A 168 26.62 -11.76 16.39
CA GLU A 168 27.23 -11.29 17.64
C GLU A 168 26.98 -12.29 18.78
N LEU A 169 25.72 -12.68 19.01
CA LEU A 169 25.37 -13.63 20.07
C LEU A 169 25.99 -15.01 19.85
N GLU A 170 26.08 -15.48 18.60
CA GLU A 170 26.76 -16.74 18.27
C GLU A 170 28.27 -16.66 18.48
N HIS A 171 28.88 -15.49 18.24
CA HIS A 171 30.27 -15.26 18.59
C HIS A 171 30.47 -15.25 20.11
N GLU A 172 29.64 -14.52 20.86
CA GLU A 172 29.67 -14.49 22.32
C GLU A 172 29.48 -15.89 22.91
N LEU A 173 28.58 -16.71 22.35
CA LEU A 173 28.35 -18.07 22.82
C LEU A 173 29.60 -18.96 22.73
N LYS A 174 30.47 -18.74 21.74
CA LYS A 174 31.72 -19.50 21.55
C LYS A 174 32.73 -19.19 22.67
N ASP A 175 32.78 -17.94 23.12
CA ASP A 175 33.73 -17.46 24.12
C ASP A 175 33.15 -17.45 25.56
N ALA A 176 31.84 -17.70 25.70
CA ALA A 176 31.12 -17.64 26.97
C ALA A 176 31.51 -18.74 27.98
N SER A 177 31.43 -18.39 29.26
CA SER A 177 31.52 -19.35 30.37
C SER A 177 30.28 -20.27 30.42
N GLU A 178 30.39 -21.43 31.07
CA GLU A 178 29.26 -22.36 31.24
C GLU A 178 28.05 -21.72 31.94
N GLU A 179 28.28 -20.74 32.83
CA GLU A 179 27.21 -20.02 33.53
C GLU A 179 26.44 -19.05 32.60
N SER A 180 27.13 -18.43 31.63
CA SER A 180 26.52 -17.46 30.72
C SER A 180 25.93 -18.10 29.45
N LYS A 181 26.38 -19.31 29.07
CA LYS A 181 25.93 -20.00 27.86
C LYS A 181 24.43 -20.19 27.78
N GLU A 182 23.77 -20.52 28.89
CA GLU A 182 22.32 -20.74 28.91
C GLU A 182 21.55 -19.44 28.63
N SER A 183 21.99 -18.31 29.21
CA SER A 183 21.39 -17.00 28.96
C SER A 183 21.57 -16.56 27.51
N ILE A 184 22.77 -16.76 26.93
CA ILE A 184 23.06 -16.39 25.54
C ILE A 184 22.22 -17.26 24.58
N LYS A 185 22.09 -18.57 24.85
CA LYS A 185 21.19 -19.43 24.07
C LYS A 185 19.74 -18.95 24.08
N GLN A 186 19.24 -18.52 25.24
CA GLN A 186 17.89 -17.97 25.33
C GLN A 186 17.72 -16.67 24.53
N GLN A 187 18.75 -15.81 24.50
CA GLN A 187 18.75 -14.61 23.66
C GLN A 187 18.74 -14.98 22.18
N ILE A 188 19.60 -15.91 21.75
CA ILE A 188 19.62 -16.44 20.38
C ILE A 188 18.24 -16.98 19.99
N ASP A 189 17.62 -17.81 20.83
CA ASP A 189 16.28 -18.37 20.57
C ASP A 189 15.21 -17.28 20.42
N ASN A 190 15.29 -16.20 21.21
CA ASN A 190 14.37 -15.08 21.10
C ASN A 190 14.58 -14.29 19.80
N VAL A 191 15.83 -14.06 19.40
CA VAL A 191 16.15 -13.36 18.15
C VAL A 191 15.78 -14.23 16.94
N LYS A 192 16.01 -15.55 16.98
CA LYS A 192 15.55 -16.50 15.94
C LYS A 192 14.03 -16.49 15.80
N LYS A 193 13.26 -16.41 16.91
CA LYS A 193 11.80 -16.25 16.82
C LYS A 193 11.39 -14.95 16.12
N LYS A 194 12.08 -13.83 16.40
CA LYS A 194 11.85 -12.58 15.66
C LYS A 194 12.19 -12.73 14.18
N ALA A 195 13.27 -13.44 13.86
CA ALA A 195 13.68 -13.71 12.48
C ALA A 195 12.59 -14.48 11.72
N VAL A 196 12.04 -15.56 12.31
CA VAL A 196 10.94 -16.34 11.72
C VAL A 196 9.71 -15.46 11.48
N VAL A 197 9.31 -14.65 12.47
CA VAL A 197 8.16 -13.75 12.32
C VAL A 197 8.37 -12.75 11.19
N LEU A 198 9.56 -12.16 11.09
CA LEU A 198 9.88 -11.21 10.04
C LEU A 198 9.94 -11.89 8.66
N GLU A 199 10.51 -13.10 8.58
CA GLU A 199 10.57 -13.90 7.35
C GLU A 199 9.16 -14.23 6.85
N ASP A 200 8.26 -14.67 7.74
CA ASP A 200 6.86 -14.95 7.41
C ASP A 200 6.15 -13.71 6.85
N VAL A 201 6.38 -12.53 7.47
CA VAL A 201 5.82 -11.26 6.99
C VAL A 201 6.36 -10.90 5.60
N ILE A 202 7.66 -11.03 5.37
CA ILE A 202 8.29 -10.74 4.07
C ILE A 202 7.78 -11.72 3.00
N ASN A 203 7.68 -13.01 3.32
CA ASN A 203 7.18 -14.03 2.41
C ASN A 203 5.71 -13.80 2.05
N GLN A 204 4.88 -13.42 3.02
CA GLN A 204 3.51 -13.01 2.74
C GLN A 204 3.46 -11.77 1.83
N LYS A 205 4.33 -10.78 2.07
CA LYS A 205 4.44 -9.60 1.20
C LYS A 205 4.83 -9.96 -0.24
N ILE A 206 5.73 -10.93 -0.42
CA ILE A 206 6.11 -11.44 -1.75
C ILE A 206 4.91 -12.09 -2.45
N ILE A 207 4.11 -12.87 -1.72
CA ILE A 207 2.89 -13.49 -2.25
C ILE A 207 1.89 -12.40 -2.67
N ASP A 208 1.62 -11.43 -1.80
CA ASP A 208 0.68 -10.34 -2.06
C ASP A 208 1.12 -9.51 -3.27
N LEU A 209 2.42 -9.20 -3.37
CA LEU A 209 3.00 -8.48 -4.49
C LEU A 209 2.79 -9.22 -5.82
N LYS A 210 2.96 -10.54 -5.85
CA LYS A 210 2.73 -11.36 -7.05
C LYS A 210 1.27 -11.33 -7.46
N ILE A 211 0.37 -11.61 -6.53
CA ILE A 211 -1.07 -11.65 -6.79
C ILE A 211 -1.57 -10.28 -7.27
N GLU A 212 -1.12 -9.20 -6.64
CA GLU A 212 -1.50 -7.85 -7.05
C GLU A 212 -0.96 -7.50 -8.45
N THR A 213 0.30 -7.84 -8.74
CA THR A 213 0.91 -7.57 -10.04
C THR A 213 0.20 -8.34 -11.15
N GLU A 214 -0.18 -9.59 -10.90
CA GLU A 214 -0.97 -10.40 -11.84
C GLU A 214 -2.33 -9.76 -12.12
N ALA A 215 -3.02 -9.28 -11.08
CA ALA A 215 -4.30 -8.58 -11.23
C ALA A 215 -4.16 -7.28 -12.03
N LYS A 216 -3.17 -6.44 -11.70
CA LYS A 216 -2.87 -5.19 -12.43
C LYS A 216 -2.47 -5.45 -13.89
N SER A 217 -1.74 -6.53 -14.15
CA SER A 217 -1.38 -6.97 -15.50
C SER A 217 -2.62 -7.41 -16.29
N SER A 218 -3.54 -8.14 -15.65
CA SER A 218 -4.81 -8.52 -16.27
C SER A 218 -5.66 -7.30 -16.65
N GLU A 219 -5.78 -6.30 -15.78
CA GLU A 219 -6.50 -5.06 -16.09
C GLU A 219 -5.88 -4.31 -17.27
N LEU A 220 -4.54 -4.18 -17.30
CA LEU A 220 -3.82 -3.59 -18.43
C LEU A 220 -4.04 -4.37 -19.73
N GLN A 221 -4.10 -5.70 -19.68
CA GLN A 221 -4.41 -6.54 -20.84
C GLN A 221 -5.83 -6.29 -21.36
N GLN A 222 -6.83 -6.28 -20.48
CA GLN A 222 -8.21 -5.98 -20.85
C GLN A 222 -8.37 -4.58 -21.43
N GLN A 223 -7.65 -3.60 -20.88
CA GLN A 223 -7.64 -2.24 -21.39
C GLN A 223 -6.99 -2.18 -22.79
N LEU A 224 -5.93 -2.95 -23.02
CA LEU A 224 -5.23 -3.01 -24.29
C LEU A 224 -6.11 -3.58 -25.42
N GLU A 225 -6.92 -4.60 -25.13
CA GLU A 225 -7.87 -5.19 -26.08
C GLU A 225 -8.92 -4.18 -26.59
N LYS A 226 -9.28 -3.20 -25.76
CA LYS A 226 -10.26 -2.15 -26.08
C LYS A 226 -9.64 -0.88 -26.65
N ALA A 227 -8.31 -0.75 -26.64
CA ALA A 227 -7.60 0.48 -26.94
C ALA A 227 -7.25 0.63 -28.43
N SER A 228 -7.32 1.89 -28.92
CA SER A 228 -6.78 2.27 -30.24
C SER A 228 -5.25 2.13 -30.31
N GLU A 229 -4.67 1.97 -31.50
CA GLU A 229 -3.22 1.78 -31.71
C GLU A 229 -2.34 2.80 -30.97
N LYS A 230 -2.70 4.09 -31.03
CA LYS A 230 -1.94 5.16 -30.34
C LYS A 230 -1.97 4.99 -28.81
N LYS A 231 -3.05 4.44 -28.26
CA LYS A 231 -3.24 4.21 -26.82
C LYS A 231 -2.60 2.89 -26.39
N GLN A 232 -2.57 1.86 -27.23
CA GLN A 232 -1.85 0.61 -26.98
C GLN A 232 -0.37 0.87 -26.66
N LYS A 233 0.29 1.80 -27.35
CA LYS A 233 1.68 2.18 -27.03
C LYS A 233 1.84 2.70 -25.59
N LYS A 234 0.88 3.50 -25.10
CA LYS A 234 0.90 4.00 -23.71
C LYS A 234 0.64 2.88 -22.70
N ILE A 235 -0.29 1.97 -23.00
CA ILE A 235 -0.65 0.84 -22.14
C ILE A 235 0.50 -0.18 -22.06
N ASN A 236 1.13 -0.50 -23.19
CA ASN A 236 2.33 -1.36 -23.23
C ASN A 236 3.46 -0.78 -22.37
N LYS A 237 3.70 0.54 -22.43
CA LYS A 237 4.67 1.19 -21.56
C LYS A 237 4.32 1.02 -20.08
N ARG A 238 3.04 1.16 -19.69
CA ARG A 238 2.61 0.93 -18.30
C ARG A 238 2.83 -0.53 -17.87
N LYS A 239 2.62 -1.48 -18.77
CA LYS A 239 2.90 -2.90 -18.51
C LYS A 239 4.39 -3.17 -18.28
N GLU A 240 5.26 -2.61 -19.13
CA GLU A 240 6.72 -2.68 -18.95
C GLU A 240 7.15 -2.04 -17.62
N ASP A 241 6.62 -0.86 -17.30
CA ASP A 241 6.90 -0.17 -16.04
C ASP A 241 6.44 -0.99 -14.82
N LEU A 242 5.29 -1.68 -14.91
CA LEU A 242 4.77 -2.57 -13.87
C LEU A 242 5.70 -3.78 -13.65
N GLU A 243 6.12 -4.45 -14.73
CA GLU A 243 7.04 -5.60 -14.65
C GLU A 243 8.41 -5.21 -14.09
N LEU A 244 8.96 -4.06 -14.50
CA LEU A 244 10.22 -3.53 -13.97
C LEU A 244 10.15 -3.27 -12.47
N LYS A 245 9.07 -2.65 -12.00
CA LYS A 245 8.84 -2.41 -10.57
C LYS A 245 8.69 -3.70 -9.80
N PHE A 246 7.86 -4.62 -10.28
CA PHE A 246 7.67 -5.92 -9.66
C PHE A 246 9.00 -6.67 -9.47
N ASN A 247 9.83 -6.73 -10.51
CA ASN A 247 11.13 -7.41 -10.43
C ASN A 247 12.08 -6.75 -9.43
N LYS A 248 12.10 -5.41 -9.37
CA LYS A 248 12.90 -4.65 -8.40
C LYS A 248 12.45 -4.95 -6.96
N SER A 249 11.14 -4.89 -6.72
CA SER A 249 10.52 -5.14 -5.42
C SER A 249 10.72 -6.58 -4.95
N LEU A 250 10.47 -7.55 -5.84
CA LEU A 250 10.69 -8.96 -5.57
C LEU A 250 12.15 -9.22 -5.19
N LYS A 251 13.10 -8.64 -5.91
CA LYS A 251 14.53 -8.78 -5.59
C LYS A 251 14.84 -8.28 -4.18
N LYS A 252 14.41 -7.06 -3.82
CA LYS A 252 14.64 -6.48 -2.49
C LYS A 252 14.03 -7.32 -1.37
N LEU A 253 12.80 -7.80 -1.55
CA LEU A 253 12.11 -8.63 -0.55
C LEU A 253 12.77 -10.01 -0.41
N SER A 254 13.14 -10.65 -1.54
CA SER A 254 13.85 -11.92 -1.50
C SER A 254 15.24 -11.82 -0.86
N GLU A 255 15.97 -10.72 -1.10
CA GLU A 255 17.24 -10.46 -0.42
C GLU A 255 17.05 -10.34 1.10
N ALA A 256 16.01 -9.64 1.57
CA ALA A 256 15.69 -9.53 2.99
C ALA A 256 15.30 -10.90 3.60
N SER A 257 14.47 -11.68 2.90
CA SER A 257 14.08 -13.02 3.36
C SER A 257 15.30 -13.94 3.49
N ASN A 258 16.17 -13.98 2.49
CA ASN A 258 17.33 -14.87 2.48
C ASN A 258 18.29 -14.61 3.64
N LYS A 259 18.48 -13.34 4.04
CA LYS A 259 19.31 -12.97 5.21
C LYS A 259 18.77 -13.58 6.51
N LEU A 260 17.47 -13.78 6.61
CA LEU A 260 16.83 -14.38 7.78
C LEU A 260 16.92 -15.91 7.75
N THR A 261 16.71 -16.52 6.57
CA THR A 261 16.72 -17.99 6.41
C THR A 261 18.04 -18.64 6.83
N GLU A 262 19.17 -17.96 6.59
CA GLU A 262 20.53 -18.45 6.92
C GLU A 262 20.71 -18.78 8.41
N HIS A 263 20.02 -18.06 9.30
CA HIS A 263 20.17 -18.23 10.76
C HIS A 263 18.98 -18.93 11.43
N ILE A 264 17.88 -19.12 10.70
CA ILE A 264 16.71 -19.88 11.16
C ILE A 264 16.95 -21.40 11.05
N SER A 265 17.72 -21.82 10.04
CA SER A 265 18.06 -23.23 9.78
C SER A 265 19.01 -23.82 10.83
#